data_AF-F8JK57-F1
#
_entry.id   AF-F8JK57-F1
#
_cell.length_a   1.000
_cell.length_b   1.000
_cell.length_c   1.000
_cell.angle_alpha   90.00
_cell.angle_beta   90.00
_cell.angle_gamma   90.00
#
_symmetry.space_group_name_H-M   'P 1'
#
loop_
_entity.id
_entity.type
_entity.pdbx_description
1 polymer ?
#
loop_
_entity_poly.entity_id
_entity_poly.type
_entity_poly.pdbx_seq_one_letter_code
_entity_poly.pdbx_strand_id
1 'polypeptide(L)'
;MADPYFRIADAAIACAFQDDGEGIAALLEPLTPVEVKKVVGRLAVRTAEAMTEWGEQAGLTREQCCGVWQAALLRGQLLDEQA
;
A
#
# COMPACT_ATOMS: atom_id res chain seq x y z
N MET A 1 -19.70 6.84 -7.94
CA MET A 1 -18.71 7.90 -7.65
C MET A 1 -17.42 7.21 -7.25
N ALA A 2 -16.28 7.59 -7.83
CA ALA A 2 -14.98 7.05 -7.38
C ALA A 2 -14.70 7.52 -5.94
N ASP A 3 -14.25 6.61 -5.08
CA ASP A 3 -13.90 6.92 -3.70
C ASP A 3 -12.78 7.98 -3.69
N PRO A 4 -12.97 9.16 -3.07
CA PRO A 4 -11.96 10.22 -3.04
C PRO A 4 -10.64 9.76 -2.40
N TYR A 5 -10.68 8.83 -1.44
CA TYR A 5 -9.47 8.32 -0.80
C TYR A 5 -8.62 7.45 -1.75
N PHE A 6 -9.22 6.92 -2.83
CA PHE A 6 -8.47 6.20 -3.86
C PHE A 6 -7.60 7.16 -4.67
N ARG A 7 -8.10 8.36 -4.95
CA ARG A 7 -7.31 9.39 -5.64
C ARG A 7 -6.17 9.91 -4.77
N ILE A 8 -6.41 10.06 -3.46
CA ILE A 8 -5.36 10.46 -2.52
C ILE A 8 -4.27 9.39 -2.43
N ALA A 9 -4.64 8.10 -2.36
CA ALA A 9 -3.66 7.01 -2.36
C ALA A 9 -2.83 6.98 -3.64
N ASP A 10 -3.47 7.09 -4.82
CA ASP A 10 -2.76 7.11 -6.10
C ASP A 10 -1.85 8.36 -6.23
N ALA A 11 -2.27 9.51 -5.69
CA ALA A 11 -1.42 10.72 -5.62
C ALA A 11 -0.24 10.56 -4.65
N ALA A 12 -0.44 9.93 -3.49
CA ALA A 12 0.62 9.66 -2.53
C ALA A 12 1.68 8.70 -3.11
N ILE A 13 1.26 7.72 -3.91
CA ILE A 13 2.17 6.86 -4.68
C ILE A 13 3.00 7.69 -5.68
N ALA A 14 2.36 8.63 -6.39
CA ALA A 14 3.06 9.50 -7.33
C ALA A 14 4.10 10.40 -6.65
N CYS A 15 3.76 11.01 -5.50
CA CYS A 15 4.71 11.77 -4.69
C CYS A 15 5.87 10.89 -4.22
N ALA A 16 5.60 9.66 -3.76
CA ALA A 16 6.66 8.73 -3.34
C ALA A 16 7.63 8.38 -4.49
N PHE A 17 7.14 8.18 -5.71
CA PHE A 17 7.99 7.97 -6.88
C PHE A 17 8.85 9.18 -7.26
N GLN A 18 8.47 10.37 -6.81
CA GLN A 18 9.20 11.63 -7.04
C GLN A 18 10.07 12.03 -5.84
N ASP A 19 10.15 11.19 -4.80
CA ASP A 19 10.81 11.49 -3.52
C ASP A 19 10.23 12.75 -2.84
N ASP A 20 8.96 13.05 -3.10
CA ASP A 20 8.24 14.22 -2.59
C ASP A 20 7.55 13.92 -1.27
N GLY A 21 8.34 13.91 -0.19
CA GLY A 21 7.83 13.69 1.18
C GLY A 21 6.89 14.80 1.67
N GLU A 22 7.09 16.04 1.24
CA GLU A 22 6.22 17.18 1.59
C GLU A 22 4.83 17.04 0.93
N GLY A 23 4.78 16.60 -0.32
CA GLY A 23 3.52 16.30 -1.02
C GLY A 23 2.74 15.18 -0.35
N ILE A 24 3.41 14.12 0.11
CA ILE A 24 2.76 13.06 0.89
C ILE A 24 2.17 13.64 2.20
N ALA A 25 2.94 14.44 2.93
CA ALA A 25 2.47 15.06 4.17
C ALA A 25 1.24 15.95 3.92
N ALA A 26 1.29 16.81 2.90
CA ALA A 26 0.19 17.70 2.53
C ALA A 26 -1.09 16.94 2.11
N LEU A 27 -0.96 15.76 1.52
CA LEU A 27 -2.08 14.89 1.15
C LEU A 27 -2.74 14.22 2.37
N LEU A 28 -1.97 13.92 3.41
CA LEU A 28 -2.43 13.16 4.58
C LEU A 28 -2.84 14.05 5.77
N GLU A 29 -2.20 15.21 5.96
CA GLU A 29 -2.48 16.17 7.04
C GLU A 29 -3.97 16.54 7.23
N PRO A 30 -4.76 16.81 6.17
CA PRO A 30 -6.16 17.20 6.35
C PRO A 30 -7.10 16.05 6.70
N LEU A 31 -6.60 14.80 6.72
CA LEU A 31 -7.43 13.61 6.89
C LEU A 31 -7.61 13.25 8.36
N THR A 32 -8.82 12.83 8.72
CA THR A 32 -9.07 12.20 10.01
C THR A 32 -8.41 10.81 10.08
N PRO A 33 -8.16 10.24 11.28
CA PRO A 33 -7.58 8.90 11.41
C PRO A 33 -8.37 7.79 10.66
N VAL A 34 -9.69 7.92 10.60
CA VAL A 34 -10.56 6.97 9.88
C VAL A 34 -10.33 7.05 8.36
N GLU A 35 -10.06 8.25 7.85
CA GLU A 35 -9.80 8.49 6.43
C GLU A 35 -8.39 8.06 6.05
N VAL A 36 -7.40 8.34 6.89
CA VAL A 36 -6.04 7.80 6.75
C VAL A 36 -6.09 6.27 6.68
N LYS A 37 -6.90 5.60 7.52
CA LYS A 37 -7.08 4.15 7.45
C LYS A 37 -7.62 3.69 6.08
N LYS A 38 -8.52 4.44 5.44
CA LYS A 38 -9.02 4.13 4.09
C LYS A 38 -7.93 4.28 3.03
N VAL A 39 -7.13 5.35 3.11
CA VAL A 39 -5.98 5.56 2.22
C VAL A 39 -4.97 4.42 2.36
N VAL A 40 -4.59 4.07 3.59
CA VAL A 40 -3.68 2.95 3.88
C VAL A 40 -4.24 1.62 3.34
N GLY A 41 -5.54 1.37 3.54
CA GLY A 41 -6.20 0.20 2.96
C GLY A 41 -6.08 0.14 1.44
N ARG A 42 -6.24 1.28 0.75
CA ARG A 42 -6.05 1.34 -0.70
C ARG A 42 -4.61 1.13 -1.12
N LEU A 43 -3.64 1.72 -0.42
CA LEU A 43 -2.21 1.50 -0.69
C LEU A 43 -1.87 0.00 -0.58
N ALA A 44 -2.35 -0.68 0.48
CA ALA A 44 -2.15 -2.12 0.65
C ALA A 44 -2.76 -2.94 -0.49
N VAL A 45 -3.97 -2.57 -0.96
CA VAL A 45 -4.60 -3.21 -2.12
C VAL A 45 -3.79 -3.00 -3.40
N ARG A 46 -3.31 -1.77 -3.66
CA ARG A 46 -2.48 -1.48 -4.85
C ARG A 46 -1.19 -2.29 -4.86
N THR A 47 -0.53 -2.40 -3.71
CA THR A 47 0.68 -3.23 -3.59
C THR A 47 0.36 -4.70 -3.83
N ALA A 48 -0.74 -5.21 -3.28
CA ALA A 48 -1.16 -6.60 -3.51
C ALA A 48 -1.53 -6.87 -4.99
N GLU A 49 -2.22 -5.94 -5.65
CA GLU A 49 -2.52 -5.99 -7.09
C GLU A 49 -1.22 -6.07 -7.90
N ALA A 50 -0.29 -5.14 -7.69
CA ALA A 50 0.99 -5.09 -8.42
C ALA A 50 1.86 -6.34 -8.19
N MET A 51 1.95 -6.81 -6.94
CA MET A 51 2.71 -8.03 -6.63
C MET A 51 2.07 -9.28 -7.22
N THR A 52 0.75 -9.35 -7.26
CA THR A 52 0.05 -10.48 -7.90
C THR A 52 0.33 -10.47 -9.40
N GLU A 53 0.22 -9.32 -10.06
CA GLU A 53 0.50 -9.18 -11.50
C GLU A 53 1.95 -9.55 -11.83
N TRP A 54 2.92 -9.02 -11.08
CA TRP A 54 4.34 -9.39 -11.27
C TRP A 54 4.60 -10.87 -10.97
N GLY A 55 3.93 -11.41 -9.96
CA GLY A 55 4.01 -12.83 -9.63
C GLY A 55 3.50 -13.72 -10.77
N GLU A 56 2.34 -13.37 -11.34
CA GLU A 56 1.76 -14.08 -12.49
C GLU A 56 2.69 -13.99 -13.71
N GLN A 57 3.27 -12.82 -13.99
CA GLN A 57 4.27 -12.64 -15.06
C GLN A 57 5.53 -13.49 -14.84
N ALA A 58 5.90 -13.73 -13.58
CA ALA A 58 7.00 -14.60 -13.19
C ALA A 58 6.61 -16.10 -13.08
N GLY A 59 5.37 -16.46 -13.39
CA GLY A 59 4.88 -17.84 -13.39
C GLY A 59 4.41 -18.36 -12.02
N LEU A 60 4.22 -17.49 -11.03
CA LEU A 60 3.64 -17.86 -9.74
C LEU A 60 2.13 -18.04 -9.84
N THR A 61 1.60 -18.98 -9.05
CA THR A 61 0.16 -19.11 -8.84
C THR A 61 -0.32 -18.06 -7.85
N ARG A 62 -1.62 -17.75 -7.89
CA ARG A 62 -2.26 -16.85 -6.93
C ARG A 62 -2.05 -17.28 -5.48
N GLU A 63 -2.04 -18.57 -5.19
CA GLU A 63 -1.78 -19.11 -3.85
C GLU A 63 -0.35 -18.82 -3.39
N GLN A 64 0.63 -18.95 -4.30
CA GLN A 64 2.01 -18.59 -4.00
C GLN A 64 2.18 -17.08 -3.78
N CYS A 65 1.52 -16.24 -4.59
CA CYS A 65 1.49 -14.79 -4.38
C CYS A 65 0.89 -14.42 -3.01
N CYS A 66 -0.21 -15.07 -2.61
CA CYS A 66 -0.80 -14.90 -1.28
C CYS A 66 0.17 -15.32 -0.17
N GLY A 67 0.89 -16.44 -0.34
CA GLY A 67 1.88 -16.92 0.63
C GLY A 67 3.03 -15.93 0.85
N VAL A 68 3.54 -15.32 -0.22
CA VAL A 68 4.55 -14.25 -0.13
C VAL A 68 4.03 -13.05 0.68
N TRP A 69 2.76 -12.69 0.46
CA TRP A 69 2.15 -11.55 1.15
C TRP A 69 1.95 -11.80 2.65
N GLN A 70 1.48 -13.00 3.02
CA GLN A 70 1.39 -13.42 4.41
C GLN A 70 2.77 -13.42 5.09
N ALA A 71 3.81 -13.91 4.41
CA ALA A 71 5.17 -13.90 4.94
C ALA A 71 5.75 -12.48 5.10
N ALA A 72 5.35 -11.53 4.25
CA ALA A 72 5.72 -10.12 4.39
C ALA A 72 5.04 -9.47 5.61
N LEU A 73 3.73 -9.72 5.81
CA LEU A 73 2.98 -9.21 6.95
C LEU A 73 3.54 -9.72 8.29
N LEU A 74 3.82 -11.02 8.38
CA LEU A 74 4.40 -11.63 9.58
C LEU A 74 5.79 -11.06 9.88
N ARG A 75 6.61 -10.80 8.86
CA ARG A 75 7.93 -10.15 9.05
C ARG A 75 7.80 -8.72 9.55
N GLY A 76 6.82 -7.95 9.05
CA GLY A 76 6.57 -6.60 9.54
C GLY A 76 6.20 -6.57 11.02
N GLN A 77 5.30 -7.46 11.46
CA GLN A 77 4.90 -7.57 12.86
C GLN A 77 6.07 -7.89 13.80
N LEU A 78 6.96 -8.79 13.39
CA LEU A 78 8.15 -9.14 14.17
C LEU A 78 9.14 -8.00 14.32
N LEU A 79 9.21 -7.08 13.36
CA LEU A 79 10.09 -5.90 13.43
C LEU A 79 9.53 -4.85 14.39
N ASP A 80 8.21 -4.68 14.41
CA ASP A 80 7.53 -3.75 15.34
C ASP A 80 7.63 -4.22 16.80
N GLU A 81 7.69 -5.53 17.05
CA GLU A 81 7.89 -6.10 18.41
C GLU A 81 9.33 -5.95 18.93
N GLN A 82 10.29 -5.61 18.07
CA GLN A 82 11.71 -5.50 18.39
C GLN A 82 12.21 -4.05 18.49
N ALA A 83 11.38 -3.06 18.14
CA ALA A 83 11.68 -1.63 18.16
C ALA A 83 11.17 -0.94 19.44
#